data_AF-A0A1E5UE45-F1
#
_entry.id   AF-A0A1E5UE45-F1
#
_cell.length_a   1.000
_cell.length_b   1.000
_cell.length_c   1.000
_cell.angle_alpha   90.00
_cell.angle_beta   90.00
_cell.angle_gamma   90.00
#
_symmetry.space_group_name_H-M   'P 1'
#
loop_
_entity.id
_entity.type
_entity.pdbx_description
1 polymer ?
#
loop_
_entity_poly.entity_id
_entity_poly.type
_entity_poly.pdbx_seq_one_letter_code
_entity_poly.pdbx_strand_id
1 'polypeptide(L)'
;MHGHSYKLFVTVKGTPINDINNVKNGMVVDFGDIKKIVKEEIVEVWDHAVLLNALTPHKELGEDLANKGHKVIECNYQPTCENMLYEIAEKIKNKLPSHVQLAYLKLHETENSYGEWFAEENS
;
A
#
# COMPACT_ATOMS: atom_id res chain seq x y z
N MET A 1 -21.40 -6.75 -3.10
CA MET A 1 -20.25 -5.83 -2.99
C MET A 1 -20.52 -4.82 -1.90
N HIS A 2 -19.54 -4.56 -1.06
CA HIS A 2 -19.53 -3.45 -0.11
C HIS A 2 -18.18 -2.73 -0.25
N GLY A 3 -18.09 -1.50 0.28
CA GLY A 3 -16.88 -0.71 0.26
C GLY A 3 -16.44 -0.34 1.67
N HIS A 4 -15.15 -0.02 1.81
CA HIS A 4 -14.54 0.41 3.07
C HIS A 4 -13.65 1.62 2.85
N SER A 5 -13.64 2.52 3.82
CA SER A 5 -12.67 3.61 3.88
C SER A 5 -11.43 3.12 4.61
N TYR A 6 -10.47 2.63 3.85
CA TYR A 6 -9.25 2.07 4.42
C TYR A 6 -8.33 3.15 5.01
N LYS A 7 -7.64 2.82 6.11
CA LYS A 7 -6.56 3.64 6.67
C LYS A 7 -5.26 2.84 6.71
N LEU A 8 -4.27 3.28 5.92
CA LEU A 8 -2.94 2.68 5.85
C LEU A 8 -1.95 3.44 6.74
N PHE A 9 -1.30 2.72 7.64
CA PHE A 9 -0.15 3.20 8.40
C PHE A 9 1.12 2.56 7.84
N VAL A 10 2.14 3.38 7.61
CA VAL A 10 3.41 2.98 7.03
C VAL A 10 4.54 3.33 7.98
N THR A 11 5.33 2.33 8.35
CA THR A 11 6.52 2.51 9.18
C THR A 11 7.75 2.11 8.38
N VAL A 12 8.73 3.00 8.34
CA VAL A 12 10.02 2.79 7.69
C VAL A 12 11.14 2.80 8.71
N LYS A 13 12.24 2.13 8.38
CA LYS A 13 13.47 2.10 9.17
C LYS A 13 14.69 2.39 8.28
N GLY A 14 15.75 2.89 8.89
CA GLY A 14 17.00 3.21 8.22
C GLY A 14 17.94 3.93 9.17
N THR A 15 19.11 4.32 8.68
CA THR A 15 20.08 5.07 9.48
C THR A 15 19.85 6.57 9.25
N PRO A 16 19.76 7.39 10.31
CA PRO A 16 19.69 8.84 10.14
C PRO A 16 20.89 9.36 9.35
N ILE A 17 20.64 10.31 8.44
CA ILE A 17 21.69 11.02 7.72
C ILE A 17 22.58 11.71 8.76
N ASN A 18 23.89 11.45 8.71
CA ASN A 18 24.88 12.04 9.61
C ASN A 18 25.84 12.92 8.79
N ASP A 19 25.34 14.05 8.33
CA ASP A 19 26.10 15.05 7.57
C ASP A 19 25.58 16.43 7.94
N ILE A 20 26.38 17.19 8.70
CA ILE A 20 26.00 18.50 9.23
C ILE A 20 25.70 19.55 8.14
N ASN A 21 26.20 19.35 6.91
CA ASN A 21 25.95 20.26 5.80
C ASN A 21 24.68 19.87 5.00
N ASN A 22 24.07 18.72 5.31
CA ASN A 22 22.86 18.27 4.65
C ASN A 22 21.61 18.83 5.34
N VAL A 23 20.68 19.39 4.56
CA VAL A 23 19.41 19.93 5.09
C VAL A 23 18.53 18.86 5.75
N LYS A 24 18.74 17.57 5.43
CA LYS A 24 18.04 16.41 6.02
C LYS A 24 18.87 15.72 7.12
N ASN A 25 19.92 16.36 7.64
CA ASN A 25 20.73 15.82 8.74
C ASN A 25 19.84 15.41 9.93
N GLY A 26 20.08 14.21 10.48
CA GLY A 26 19.30 13.63 11.57
C GLY A 26 17.98 12.96 11.14
N MET A 27 17.62 12.99 9.86
CA MET A 27 16.45 12.28 9.34
C MET A 27 16.84 10.93 8.74
N VAL A 28 16.01 9.91 8.94
CA VAL A 28 16.10 8.66 8.15
C VAL A 28 15.63 8.92 6.72
N VAL A 29 14.54 9.66 6.57
CA VAL A 29 13.91 10.05 5.31
C VAL A 29 12.96 11.21 5.56
N ASP A 30 12.66 12.00 4.53
CA ASP A 30 11.63 13.04 4.61
C ASP A 30 10.23 12.41 4.58
N PHE A 31 9.33 12.85 5.45
CA PHE A 31 7.94 12.37 5.44
C PHE A 31 7.19 12.71 4.15
N GLY A 32 7.54 13.80 3.48
CA GLY A 32 7.01 14.17 2.17
C GLY A 32 7.34 13.15 1.09
N ASP A 33 8.55 12.60 1.11
CA ASP A 33 8.99 11.56 0.17
C ASP A 33 8.15 10.29 0.36
N ILE A 34 7.94 9.86 1.62
CA ILE A 34 7.11 8.69 1.93
C ILE A 34 5.65 8.92 1.57
N LYS A 35 5.08 10.09 1.91
CA LYS A 35 3.70 10.43 1.55
C LYS A 35 3.48 10.42 0.04
N LYS A 36 4.45 10.92 -0.73
CA LYS A 36 4.41 10.91 -2.20
C LYS A 36 4.37 9.49 -2.73
N ILE A 37 5.28 8.62 -2.29
CA ILE A 37 5.32 7.20 -2.68
C ILE A 37 3.97 6.51 -2.39
N VAL A 38 3.46 6.65 -1.17
CA VAL A 38 2.19 6.02 -0.77
C VAL A 38 1.02 6.57 -1.59
N LYS A 39 1.01 7.88 -1.87
CA LYS A 39 -0.05 8.50 -2.67
C LYS A 39 -0.05 7.95 -4.10
N GLU A 40 1.09 7.95 -4.76
CA GLU A 40 1.23 7.56 -6.17
C GLU A 40 1.01 6.05 -6.37
N GLU A 41 1.57 5.21 -5.50
CA GLU A 41 1.53 3.76 -5.69
C GLU A 41 0.24 3.11 -5.16
N ILE A 42 -0.36 3.69 -4.11
CA ILE A 42 -1.48 3.07 -3.40
C ILE A 42 -2.73 3.91 -3.53
N VAL A 43 -2.72 5.15 -3.03
CA VAL A 43 -3.96 5.96 -2.92
C VAL A 43 -4.52 6.26 -4.30
N GLU A 44 -3.74 6.85 -5.21
CA GLU A 44 -4.24 7.22 -6.54
C GLU A 44 -4.63 6.00 -7.39
N VAL A 45 -4.01 4.84 -7.14
CA VAL A 45 -4.35 3.60 -7.84
C VAL A 45 -5.61 2.99 -7.27
N TRP A 46 -5.80 2.94 -5.95
CA TRP A 46 -6.84 2.13 -5.30
C TRP A 46 -8.05 2.94 -4.82
N ASP A 47 -7.91 4.26 -4.72
CA ASP A 47 -9.01 5.13 -4.33
C ASP A 47 -10.15 5.07 -5.37
N HIS A 48 -11.38 4.98 -4.85
CA HIS A 48 -12.61 4.77 -5.60
C HIS A 48 -12.57 3.59 -6.59
N ALA A 49 -11.74 2.57 -6.33
CA ALA A 49 -11.64 1.37 -7.16
C ALA A 49 -12.35 0.16 -6.54
N VAL A 50 -12.77 -0.76 -7.41
CA VAL A 50 -13.24 -2.10 -7.01
C VAL A 50 -12.12 -3.10 -7.28
N LEU A 51 -11.55 -3.68 -6.21
CA LEU A 51 -10.57 -4.76 -6.34
C LEU A 51 -11.29 -6.10 -6.49
N LEU A 52 -10.92 -6.89 -7.50
CA LEU A 52 -11.51 -8.19 -7.79
C LEU A 52 -10.46 -9.22 -8.14
N ASN A 53 -10.65 -10.45 -7.65
CA ASN A 53 -9.80 -11.57 -8.04
C ASN A 53 -10.20 -12.08 -9.44
N ALA A 54 -9.37 -11.81 -10.44
CA ALA A 54 -9.60 -12.19 -11.83
C ALA A 54 -9.47 -13.70 -12.10
N LEU A 55 -8.97 -14.48 -11.14
CA LEU A 55 -8.92 -15.95 -11.22
C LEU A 55 -10.23 -16.63 -10.78
N THR A 56 -11.24 -15.85 -10.42
CA THR A 56 -12.55 -16.34 -9.97
C THR A 56 -13.63 -16.00 -11.01
N PRO A 57 -14.83 -16.60 -10.92
CA PRO A 57 -15.96 -16.21 -11.77
C PRO A 57 -16.36 -14.73 -11.65
N HIS A 58 -15.81 -13.98 -10.70
CA HIS A 58 -16.00 -12.53 -10.57
C HIS A 58 -15.35 -11.72 -11.70
N LYS A 59 -14.59 -12.33 -12.61
CA LYS A 59 -14.04 -11.64 -13.78
C LYS A 59 -15.13 -10.99 -14.65
N GLU A 60 -16.21 -11.70 -14.96
CA GLU A 60 -17.33 -11.15 -15.75
C GLU A 60 -17.99 -9.94 -15.06
N LEU A 61 -18.04 -9.95 -13.73
CA LEU A 61 -18.52 -8.82 -12.93
C LEU A 61 -17.57 -7.61 -13.04
N GLY A 62 -16.26 -7.85 -13.04
CA GLY A 62 -15.26 -6.80 -13.23
C GLY A 62 -15.39 -6.12 -14.59
N GLU A 63 -15.57 -6.92 -15.65
CA GLU A 63 -15.78 -6.41 -17.01
C GLU A 63 -17.06 -5.56 -17.11
N ASP A 64 -18.17 -6.00 -16.51
CA ASP A 64 -19.43 -5.23 -16.47
C ASP A 64 -19.27 -3.89 -15.71
N LEU A 65 -18.57 -3.90 -14.58
CA LEU A 65 -18.30 -2.68 -13.81
C LEU A 65 -17.41 -1.70 -14.57
N ALA A 66 -16.37 -2.20 -15.23
CA ALA A 66 -15.49 -1.40 -16.07
C ALA A 66 -16.26 -0.76 -17.23
N ASN A 67 -17.13 -1.53 -17.90
CA ASN A 67 -17.99 -1.02 -18.98
C ASN A 67 -18.99 0.05 -18.50
N LYS A 68 -19.38 0.02 -17.22
CA LYS A 68 -20.22 1.04 -16.57
C LYS A 68 -19.41 2.26 -16.10
N GLY A 69 -18.11 2.31 -16.38
CA GLY A 69 -17.23 3.43 -16.05
C GLY A 69 -16.68 3.40 -14.61
N HIS A 70 -16.84 2.28 -13.90
CA HIS A 70 -16.19 2.11 -12.60
C HIS A 70 -14.72 1.74 -12.78
N LYS A 71 -13.87 2.25 -11.90
CA LYS A 71 -12.46 1.84 -11.84
C LYS A 71 -12.37 0.45 -11.22
N VAL A 72 -11.90 -0.52 -11.99
CA VAL A 72 -11.75 -1.91 -11.55
C VAL A 72 -10.27 -2.26 -11.54
N ILE A 73 -9.81 -2.89 -10.46
CA ILE A 73 -8.45 -3.41 -10.32
C ILE A 73 -8.56 -4.92 -10.24
N GLU A 74 -8.01 -5.57 -11.24
CA GLU A 74 -7.89 -7.02 -11.28
C GLU A 74 -6.63 -7.46 -10.55
N CYS A 75 -6.79 -8.28 -9.51
CA CYS A 75 -5.70 -8.95 -8.82
C CYS A 75 -5.81 -10.47 -9.01
N ASN A 76 -4.75 -11.19 -8.68
CA ASN A 76 -4.67 -12.66 -8.76
C ASN A 76 -4.80 -13.33 -7.38
N TYR A 77 -5.30 -12.61 -6.39
CA TYR A 77 -5.49 -13.07 -5.02
C TYR A 77 -6.84 -12.57 -4.48
N GLN A 78 -7.32 -13.13 -3.37
CA GLN A 78 -8.54 -12.64 -2.72
C GLN A 78 -8.24 -11.32 -2.00
N PRO A 79 -8.88 -10.17 -2.34
CA PRO A 79 -8.53 -8.85 -1.80
C PRO A 79 -9.03 -8.65 -0.36
N THR A 80 -8.55 -9.48 0.56
CA THR A 80 -8.68 -9.27 2.00
C THR A 80 -7.59 -8.30 2.48
N CYS A 81 -7.75 -7.73 3.68
CA CYS A 81 -6.73 -6.86 4.27
C CYS A 81 -5.33 -7.48 4.27
N GLU A 82 -5.23 -8.77 4.61
CA GLU A 82 -3.97 -9.49 4.70
C GLU A 82 -3.28 -9.59 3.34
N ASN A 83 -4.00 -10.02 2.30
CA ASN A 83 -3.40 -10.16 0.97
C ASN A 83 -3.07 -8.80 0.34
N MET A 84 -3.93 -7.80 0.56
CA MET A 84 -3.68 -6.43 0.13
C MET A 84 -2.39 -5.86 0.73
N LEU A 85 -2.11 -6.17 2.00
CA LEU A 85 -0.89 -5.72 2.68
C LEU A 85 0.39 -6.25 2.02
N TYR A 86 0.39 -7.47 1.49
CA TYR A 86 1.54 -8.01 0.76
C TYR A 86 1.80 -7.21 -0.53
N GLU A 87 0.77 -6.95 -1.33
CA GLU A 87 0.94 -6.15 -2.55
C GLU A 87 1.35 -4.70 -2.22
N ILE A 88 0.74 -4.10 -1.20
CA ILE A 88 1.12 -2.75 -0.72
C ILE A 88 2.60 -2.74 -0.30
N ALA A 89 3.05 -3.76 0.44
CA ALA A 89 4.44 -3.86 0.88
C ALA A 89 5.40 -3.92 -0.31
N GLU A 90 5.11 -4.76 -1.30
CA GLU A 90 5.94 -4.87 -2.51
C GLU A 90 6.01 -3.54 -3.28
N LYS A 91 4.86 -2.91 -3.53
CA LYS A 91 4.82 -1.62 -4.25
C LYS A 91 5.62 -0.54 -3.53
N ILE A 92 5.43 -0.38 -2.22
CA ILE A 92 6.15 0.62 -1.44
C ILE A 92 7.65 0.30 -1.41
N LYS A 93 8.04 -0.95 -1.11
CA LYS A 93 9.46 -1.37 -1.08
C LYS A 93 10.18 -1.03 -2.39
N ASN A 94 9.55 -1.26 -3.52
CA ASN A 94 10.13 -1.01 -4.85
C ASN A 94 10.39 0.47 -5.16
N LYS A 95 9.77 1.40 -4.42
CA LYS A 95 9.94 2.84 -4.60
C LYS A 95 10.74 3.51 -3.49
N LEU A 96 11.00 2.81 -2.38
CA LEU A 96 11.78 3.37 -1.29
C LEU A 96 13.24 3.62 -1.74
N PRO A 97 13.87 4.72 -1.28
CA PRO A 97 15.30 4.94 -1.47
C PRO A 97 16.12 3.78 -0.90
N SER A 98 17.28 3.49 -1.49
CA SER A 98 18.13 2.35 -1.10
C SER A 98 18.60 2.33 0.36
N HIS A 99 18.61 3.48 1.05
CA HIS A 99 18.99 3.62 2.46
C HIS A 99 17.80 3.49 3.43
N VAL A 100 16.58 3.33 2.91
CA VAL A 100 15.34 3.24 3.67
C VAL A 100 14.69 1.88 3.39
N GLN A 101 14.24 1.23 4.46
CA GLN A 101 13.56 -0.06 4.39
C GLN A 101 12.15 0.09 4.93
N LEU A 102 11.20 -0.63 4.33
CA LEU A 102 9.87 -0.79 4.91
C LEU A 102 9.99 -1.69 6.15
N ALA A 103 9.47 -1.24 7.28
CA ALA A 103 9.56 -1.97 8.55
C ALA A 103 8.25 -2.64 8.92
N TYR A 104 7.12 -1.94 8.75
CA TYR A 104 5.81 -2.40 9.17
C TYR A 104 4.70 -1.67 8.42
N LEU A 105 3.58 -2.36 8.20
CA LEU A 105 2.34 -1.80 7.68
C LEU A 105 1.15 -2.22 8.56
N LYS A 106 0.16 -1.32 8.66
CA LYS A 106 -1.16 -1.60 9.25
C LYS A 106 -2.24 -1.09 8.32
N LEU A 107 -3.20 -1.93 7.98
CA LEU A 107 -4.33 -1.56 7.12
C LEU A 107 -5.64 -1.77 7.87
N HIS A 108 -6.33 -0.69 8.21
CA HIS A 108 -7.66 -0.74 8.82
C HIS A 108 -8.73 -0.78 7.74
N GLU A 109 -9.59 -1.79 7.77
CA GLU A 109 -10.82 -1.88 6.97
C GLU A 109 -11.98 -1.17 7.68
N THR A 110 -12.02 -1.31 9.00
CA THR A 110 -12.94 -0.59 9.90
C THR A 110 -12.16 -0.09 11.11
N GLU A 111 -12.80 0.64 12.03
CA GLU A 111 -12.13 1.13 13.24
C GLU A 111 -11.61 0.01 14.15
N ASN A 112 -12.26 -1.16 14.12
CA ASN A 112 -11.96 -2.29 15.01
C ASN A 112 -11.40 -3.51 14.27
N SER A 113 -11.21 -3.43 12.95
CA SER A 113 -10.74 -4.54 12.13
C SER A 113 -9.61 -4.08 11.21
N TYR A 114 -8.44 -4.68 11.38
CA TYR A 114 -7.23 -4.33 10.65
C TYR A 114 -6.34 -5.56 10.42
N GLY A 115 -5.58 -5.52 9.32
CA GLY A 115 -4.44 -6.41 9.09
C GLY A 115 -3.12 -5.73 9.45
N GLU A 116 -2.11 -6.53 9.76
CA GLU A 116 -0.74 -6.08 10.05
C GLU A 116 0.25 -6.87 9.20
N TRP A 117 1.33 -6.21 8.79
CA TRP A 117 2.42 -6.83 8.05
C TRP A 117 3.75 -6.38 8.64
N PHE A 118 4.61 -7.33 9.02
CA PHE A 118 5.92 -7.10 9.62
C PHE A 118 7.02 -7.49 8.65
N ALA A 119 8.00 -6.62 8.43
CA ALA A 119 9.09 -6.92 7.50
C ALA A 119 9.96 -8.10 7.96
N GLU A 120 10.15 -8.25 9.28
CA GLU A 120 11.01 -9.29 9.86
C GLU A 120 10.47 -10.71 9.67
N GLU A 121 9.14 -10.85 9.53
CA GLU A 121 8.48 -12.12 9.26
C GLU A 121 8.43 -12.45 7.75
N ASN A 122 8.85 -11.50 6.91
CA ASN A 122 8.68 -11.52 5.45
C ASN A 122 9.96 -11.06 4.73
N SER A 123 11.12 -11.43 5.30
CA SER A 123 12.47 -11.12 4.84
C SER A 123 13.08 -12.24 4.01
#